data_AF-A0A966V8T2-F1
#
_entry.id   AF-A0A966V8T2-F1
#
_cell.length_a   1.000
_cell.length_b   1.000
_cell.length_c   1.000
_cell.angle_alpha   90.00
_cell.angle_beta   90.00
_cell.angle_gamma   90.00
#
_symmetry.space_group_name_H-M   'P 1'
#
loop_
_entity.id
_entity.type
_entity.pdbx_description
1 polymer ?
#
loop_
_entity_poly.entity_id
_entity_poly.type
_entity_poly.pdbx_seq_one_letter_code
_entity_poly.pdbx_strand_id
1 'polypeptide(L)'
;MGILILALIIVASVLVGLLIYFLKKDSIPAAQVSTSTITNNAIEDVEHIFNDEFREELRNRGRLHFEKIIGENAMFLQQDLRLTTSQLNDYMKQEITRTLKNEFSKYEESINNAKQLAVESIEKTQATIDQQRQLMTQQLSDQFSAEKTHMISRFENHMADVVNHYIMTAIGNQIDLSDQLEFILKDLKDNKEAIIEDIKNGA
;
A
#
# COMPACT_ATOMS: atom_id res chain seq x y z
N MET A 1 7.36 27.77 133.37
CA MET A 1 6.63 27.34 132.15
C MET A 1 5.81 28.45 131.46
N GLY A 2 5.41 29.54 132.13
CA GLY A 2 4.56 30.58 131.50
C GLY A 2 5.24 31.49 130.45
N ILE A 3 6.56 31.71 130.55
CA ILE A 3 7.28 32.64 129.65
C ILE A 3 7.50 32.05 128.25
N LEU A 4 7.65 30.72 128.13
CA LEU A 4 7.84 30.04 126.85
C LEU A 4 6.58 30.04 125.97
N ILE A 5 5.40 30.00 126.58
CA ILE A 5 4.12 30.01 125.85
C ILE A 5 3.85 31.39 125.25
N LEU A 6 4.22 32.47 125.96
CA LEU A 6 4.04 33.84 125.48
C LEU A 6 4.96 34.17 124.29
N ALA A 7 6.19 33.65 124.28
CA ALA A 7 7.11 33.81 123.16
C ALA A 7 6.61 33.10 121.89
N LEU A 8 6.01 31.90 122.03
CA LEU A 8 5.47 31.14 120.90
C LEU A 8 4.27 31.83 120.23
N ILE A 9 3.42 32.51 121.01
CA ILE A 9 2.26 33.24 120.49
C ILE A 9 2.70 34.48 119.69
N ILE A 10 3.75 35.17 120.13
CA ILE A 10 4.30 36.33 119.41
C ILE A 10 4.90 35.90 118.07
N VAL A 11 5.67 34.80 118.04
CA VAL A 11 6.26 34.26 116.79
C VAL A 11 5.18 33.79 115.82
N ALA A 12 4.14 33.12 116.30
CA ALA A 12 3.01 32.70 115.47
C ALA A 12 2.27 33.90 114.86
N SER A 13 2.10 34.99 115.62
CA SER A 13 1.41 36.20 115.17
C SER A 13 2.19 36.93 114.06
N VAL A 14 3.52 36.98 114.18
CA VAL A 14 4.40 37.57 113.16
C VAL A 14 4.41 36.74 111.88
N LEU A 15 4.42 35.40 111.99
CA LEU A 15 4.35 34.51 110.84
C LEU A 15 3.02 34.63 110.09
N VAL A 16 1.89 34.72 110.80
CA VAL A 16 0.57 34.94 110.18
C VAL A 16 0.50 36.31 109.49
N GLY A 17 1.06 37.36 110.11
CA GLY A 17 1.14 38.69 109.50
C GLY A 17 1.97 38.71 108.21
N LEU A 18 3.12 38.01 108.20
CA LEU A 18 3.98 37.88 107.02
C LEU A 18 3.31 37.07 105.90
N LEU A 19 2.56 36.02 106.26
CA LEU A 19 1.86 35.17 105.31
C LEU A 19 0.69 35.92 104.65
N ILE A 20 -0.07 36.72 105.42
CA ILE A 20 -1.10 37.62 104.88
C ILE A 20 -0.47 38.71 103.98
N TYR A 21 0.69 39.26 104.37
CA TYR A 21 1.40 40.27 103.58
C TYR A 21 1.88 39.69 102.23
N PHE A 22 2.39 38.47 102.21
CA PHE A 22 2.79 37.79 100.96
C PHE A 22 1.60 37.43 100.08
N LEU A 23 0.49 36.92 100.65
CA LEU A 23 -0.72 36.61 99.89
C LEU A 23 -1.40 37.85 99.29
N LYS A 24 -1.26 39.02 99.91
CA LYS A 24 -1.84 40.27 99.40
C LYS A 24 -0.95 40.98 98.35
N LYS A 25 0.30 40.54 98.17
CA LYS A 25 1.26 41.14 97.23
C LYS A 25 1.16 40.61 95.79
N ASP A 26 0.47 39.48 95.57
CA ASP A 26 0.27 38.87 94.25
C ASP A 26 -1.13 39.10 93.63
N SER A 27 -1.89 40.08 94.11
CA SER A 27 -3.09 40.54 93.40
C SER A 27 -2.70 41.48 92.26
N ILE A 28 -2.22 40.91 91.16
CA ILE A 28 -2.10 41.61 89.88
C ILE A 28 -3.52 42.10 89.52
N PRO A 29 -3.76 43.42 89.35
CA PRO A 29 -5.04 43.88 88.85
C PRO A 29 -5.20 43.33 87.44
N ALA A 30 -6.34 42.71 87.14
CA ALA A 30 -6.74 42.38 85.78
C ALA A 30 -6.90 43.69 84.99
N ALA A 31 -5.77 44.22 84.51
CA ALA A 31 -5.74 45.26 83.51
C ALA A 31 -6.31 44.65 82.24
N GLN A 32 -7.49 45.13 81.88
CA GLN A 32 -8.15 44.93 80.61
C GLN A 32 -7.19 45.39 79.50
N VAL A 33 -6.26 44.53 79.08
CA VAL A 33 -5.54 44.68 77.81
C VAL A 33 -6.63 44.56 76.77
N SER A 34 -7.12 45.69 76.29
CA SER A 34 -8.18 45.71 75.30
C SER A 34 -7.67 44.91 74.11
N THR A 35 -8.40 43.88 73.74
CA THR A 35 -8.16 43.06 72.55
C THR A 35 -7.87 43.93 71.33
N SER A 36 -8.43 45.14 71.29
CA SER A 36 -8.15 46.20 70.29
C SER A 36 -6.67 46.61 70.18
N THR A 37 -5.88 46.66 71.25
CA THR A 37 -4.47 47.13 71.18
C THR A 37 -3.54 46.05 70.64
N ILE A 38 -3.77 44.78 71.02
CA ILE A 38 -3.03 43.64 70.45
C ILE A 38 -3.41 43.46 68.97
N THR A 39 -4.69 43.60 68.62
CA THR A 39 -5.12 43.51 67.21
C THR A 39 -4.60 44.67 66.38
N ASN A 40 -4.57 45.90 66.90
CA ASN A 40 -4.07 47.05 66.14
C ASN A 40 -2.57 46.95 65.88
N ASN A 41 -1.77 46.55 66.87
CA ASN A 41 -0.33 46.35 66.68
C ASN A 41 -0.04 45.20 65.71
N ALA A 42 -0.84 44.12 65.73
CA ALA A 42 -0.71 43.03 64.76
C ALA A 42 -1.12 43.45 63.33
N ILE A 43 -2.09 44.36 63.18
CA ILE A 43 -2.48 44.93 61.88
C ILE A 43 -1.36 45.82 61.33
N GLU A 44 -0.76 46.67 62.16
CA GLU A 44 0.37 47.54 61.77
C GLU A 44 1.62 46.73 61.38
N ASP A 45 1.93 45.65 62.12
CA ASP A 45 3.04 44.74 61.77
C ASP A 45 2.78 44.00 60.45
N VAL A 46 1.55 43.55 60.20
CA VAL A 46 1.18 42.90 58.92
C VAL A 46 1.26 43.88 57.76
N GLU A 47 0.88 45.14 57.97
CA GLU A 47 0.96 46.21 56.98
C GLU A 47 2.42 46.55 56.63
N HIS A 48 3.34 46.46 57.61
CA HIS A 48 4.76 46.69 57.39
C HIS A 48 5.50 45.49 56.78
N ILE A 49 5.08 44.25 57.10
CA ILE A 49 5.61 43.00 56.53
C ILE A 49 5.16 42.80 55.07
N PHE A 50 3.95 43.24 54.72
CA PHE A 50 3.41 43.25 53.35
C PHE A 50 3.28 44.67 52.80
N ASN A 51 4.32 45.47 52.99
CA ASN A 51 4.37 46.82 52.46
C ASN A 51 4.32 46.82 50.91
N ASP A 52 4.05 47.98 50.33
CA ASP A 52 3.92 48.12 48.88
C ASP A 52 5.19 47.69 48.12
N GLU A 53 6.37 47.89 48.73
CA GLU A 53 7.67 47.45 48.19
C GLU A 53 7.77 45.92 48.06
N PHE A 54 7.35 45.17 49.09
CA PHE A 54 7.32 43.71 49.06
C PHE A 54 6.31 43.19 48.03
N ARG A 55 5.16 43.85 47.89
CA ARG A 55 4.15 43.50 46.87
C ARG A 55 4.65 43.77 45.46
N GLU A 56 5.38 44.86 45.25
CA GLU A 56 6.02 45.16 43.97
C GLU A 56 7.15 44.19 43.63
N GLU A 57 8.02 43.83 44.58
CA GLU A 57 9.06 42.82 44.40
C GLU A 57 8.47 41.43 44.12
N LEU A 58 7.41 41.04 44.84
CA LEU A 58 6.68 39.80 44.56
C LEU A 58 6.07 39.82 43.15
N ARG A 59 5.48 40.95 42.74
CA ARG A 59 4.91 41.11 41.38
C ARG A 59 6.00 41.04 40.32
N ASN A 60 7.14 41.71 40.54
CA ASN A 60 8.26 41.70 39.61
C ASN A 60 8.89 40.31 39.50
N ARG A 61 9.11 39.64 40.63
CA ARG A 61 9.60 38.26 40.67
C ARG A 61 8.62 37.30 40.02
N GLY A 62 7.32 37.45 40.28
CA GLY A 62 6.26 36.70 39.62
C GLY A 62 6.32 36.89 38.10
N ARG A 63 6.37 38.14 37.62
CA ARG A 63 6.52 38.44 36.19
C ARG A 63 7.76 37.80 35.58
N LEU A 64 8.92 37.93 36.23
CA LEU A 64 10.18 37.34 35.75
C LEU A 64 10.10 35.81 35.68
N HIS A 65 9.52 35.16 36.71
CA HIS A 65 9.32 33.71 36.69
C HIS A 65 8.33 33.28 35.60
N PHE A 66 7.22 34.01 35.41
CA PHE A 66 6.27 33.70 34.34
C PHE A 66 6.90 33.87 32.95
N GLU A 67 7.65 34.95 32.72
CA GLU A 67 8.34 35.19 31.46
C GLU A 67 9.37 34.10 31.18
N LYS A 68 10.14 33.70 32.20
CA LYS A 68 11.07 32.57 32.12
C LYS A 68 10.36 31.27 31.76
N ILE A 69 9.28 30.92 32.46
CA ILE A 69 8.52 29.69 32.21
C ILE A 69 7.90 29.69 30.81
N ILE A 70 7.37 30.83 30.34
CA ILE A 70 6.82 30.94 28.99
C ILE A 70 7.92 30.76 27.94
N GLY A 71 9.09 31.38 28.14
CA GLY A 71 10.24 31.23 27.26
C GLY A 71 10.75 29.79 27.19
N GLU A 72 10.89 29.13 28.34
CA GLU A 72 11.30 27.72 28.43
C GLU A 72 10.28 26.79 27.75
N ASN A 73 8.98 26.97 28.03
CA ASN A 73 7.93 26.16 27.41
C ASN A 73 7.83 26.39 25.89
N ALA A 74 7.98 27.62 25.41
CA ALA A 74 8.01 27.92 23.99
C ALA A 74 9.23 27.26 23.31
N MET A 75 10.39 27.28 23.97
CA MET A 75 11.58 26.59 23.50
C MET A 75 11.37 25.07 23.41
N PHE A 76 10.81 24.44 24.44
CA PHE A 76 10.51 23.00 24.42
C PHE A 76 9.51 22.64 23.33
N LEU A 77 8.43 23.41 23.19
CA LEU A 77 7.45 23.19 22.13
C LEU A 77 8.10 23.30 20.74
N GLN A 78 8.94 24.32 20.51
CA GLN A 78 9.63 24.49 19.24
C GLN A 78 10.60 23.32 18.96
N GLN A 79 11.31 22.86 19.98
CA GLN A 79 12.19 21.71 19.87
C GLN A 79 11.40 20.45 19.51
N ASP A 80 10.30 20.18 20.19
CA ASP A 80 9.44 19.02 19.97
C ASP A 80 8.80 19.05 18.58
N LEU A 81 8.32 20.21 18.12
CA LEU A 81 7.80 20.38 16.77
C LEU A 81 8.87 20.12 15.72
N ARG A 82 10.11 20.57 15.95
CA ARG A 82 11.23 20.33 15.03
C ARG A 82 11.59 18.83 14.98
N LEU A 83 11.67 18.18 16.14
CA LEU A 83 11.96 16.75 16.25
C LEU A 83 10.86 15.92 15.58
N THR A 84 9.59 16.19 15.90
CA THR A 84 8.43 15.52 15.32
C THR A 84 8.40 15.69 13.80
N THR A 85 8.68 16.91 13.31
CA THR A 85 8.75 17.19 11.86
C THR A 85 9.85 16.37 11.18
N SER A 86 11.02 16.26 11.80
CA SER A 86 12.13 15.44 11.28
C SER A 86 11.75 13.96 11.24
N GLN A 87 11.21 13.43 12.34
CA GLN A 87 10.78 12.04 12.44
C GLN A 87 9.68 11.71 11.44
N LEU A 88 8.70 12.58 11.27
CA LEU A 88 7.62 12.42 10.31
C LEU A 88 8.15 12.43 8.86
N ASN A 89 9.10 13.32 8.55
CA ASN A 89 9.74 13.35 7.23
C ASN A 89 10.51 12.05 6.95
N ASP A 90 11.28 11.55 7.92
CA ASP A 90 12.04 10.32 7.76
C ASP A 90 11.12 9.10 7.62
N TYR A 91 10.07 9.03 8.44
CA TYR A 91 9.03 8.01 8.35
C TYR A 91 8.34 8.05 6.98
N MET A 92 7.92 9.22 6.51
CA MET A 92 7.29 9.36 5.19
C MET A 92 8.21 8.92 4.07
N LYS A 93 9.50 9.29 4.09
CA LYS A 93 10.47 8.84 3.09
C LYS A 93 10.60 7.32 3.08
N GLN A 94 10.75 6.71 4.25
CA GLN A 94 10.87 5.25 4.38
C GLN A 94 9.61 4.55 3.88
N GLU A 95 8.43 5.04 4.26
CA GLU A 95 7.15 4.47 3.82
C GLU A 95 6.92 4.62 2.32
N ILE A 96 7.23 5.77 1.75
CA ILE A 96 7.15 5.99 0.30
C ILE A 96 8.12 5.04 -0.41
N THR A 97 9.38 4.94 0.03
CA THR A 97 10.35 4.02 -0.56
C THR A 97 9.91 2.57 -0.45
N ARG A 98 9.40 2.14 0.72
CA ARG A 98 8.90 0.79 0.95
C ARG A 98 7.72 0.47 0.05
N THR A 99 6.75 1.37 -0.02
CA THR A 99 5.55 1.22 -0.85
C THR A 99 5.91 1.17 -2.32
N LEU A 100 6.73 2.11 -2.81
CA LEU A 100 7.20 2.12 -4.19
C LEU A 100 7.95 0.82 -4.54
N LYS A 101 8.87 0.37 -3.68
CA LYS A 101 9.60 -0.88 -3.91
C LYS A 101 8.67 -2.08 -4.02
N ASN A 102 7.67 -2.17 -3.14
CA ASN A 102 6.68 -3.24 -3.17
C ASN A 102 5.84 -3.20 -4.45
N GLU A 103 5.35 -2.02 -4.85
CA GLU A 103 4.57 -1.88 -6.08
C GLU A 103 5.41 -2.15 -7.34
N PHE A 104 6.66 -1.69 -7.40
CA PHE A 104 7.56 -2.03 -8.51
C PHE A 104 7.82 -3.53 -8.60
N SER A 105 7.99 -4.21 -7.46
CA SER A 105 8.18 -5.67 -7.45
C SER A 105 6.96 -6.41 -7.99
N LYS A 106 5.75 -5.98 -7.61
CA LYS A 106 4.49 -6.53 -8.15
C LYS A 106 4.34 -6.24 -9.64
N TYR A 107 4.71 -5.04 -10.10
CA TYR A 107 4.68 -4.70 -11.52
C TYR A 107 5.68 -5.53 -12.32
N GLU A 108 6.89 -5.73 -11.81
CA GLU A 108 7.89 -6.61 -12.43
C GLU A 108 7.37 -8.04 -12.57
N GLU A 109 6.78 -8.59 -11.51
CA GLU A 109 6.15 -9.92 -11.54
C GLU A 109 5.00 -9.98 -12.56
N SER A 110 4.11 -8.98 -12.58
CA SER A 110 3.00 -8.91 -13.53
C SER A 110 3.49 -8.84 -14.99
N ILE A 111 4.52 -8.05 -15.27
CA ILE A 111 5.13 -7.95 -16.61
C ILE A 111 5.78 -9.28 -17.01
N ASN A 112 6.50 -9.93 -16.10
CA ASN A 112 7.11 -11.23 -16.37
C ASN A 112 6.05 -12.30 -16.65
N ASN A 113 4.96 -12.33 -15.87
CA ASN A 113 3.83 -13.22 -16.10
C ASN A 113 3.15 -12.94 -17.45
N ALA A 114 2.91 -11.67 -17.78
CA ALA A 114 2.33 -11.30 -19.07
C ALA A 114 3.24 -11.70 -20.25
N LYS A 115 4.56 -11.52 -20.11
CA LYS A 115 5.55 -11.96 -21.10
C LYS A 115 5.49 -13.48 -21.28
N GLN A 116 5.46 -14.24 -20.18
CA GLN A 116 5.37 -15.70 -20.23
C GLN A 116 4.09 -16.16 -20.94
N LEU A 117 2.95 -15.56 -20.60
CA LEU A 117 1.66 -15.84 -21.26
C LEU A 117 1.69 -15.51 -22.76
N ALA A 118 2.35 -14.43 -23.16
CA ALA A 118 2.51 -14.07 -24.56
C ALA A 118 3.36 -15.11 -25.31
N VAL A 119 4.47 -15.54 -24.72
CA VAL A 119 5.33 -16.60 -25.30
C VAL A 119 4.55 -17.90 -25.46
N GLU A 120 3.87 -18.35 -24.40
CA GLU A 120 3.03 -19.56 -24.44
C GLU A 120 1.92 -19.47 -25.49
N SER A 121 1.29 -18.30 -25.61
CA SER A 121 0.26 -18.05 -26.63
C SER A 121 0.84 -18.14 -28.05
N ILE A 122 2.02 -17.55 -28.29
CA ILE A 122 2.70 -17.62 -29.60
C ILE A 122 3.08 -19.07 -29.93
N GLU A 123 3.65 -19.80 -28.98
CA GLU A 123 4.00 -21.21 -29.15
C GLU A 123 2.77 -22.07 -29.47
N LYS A 124 1.67 -21.86 -28.75
CA LYS A 124 0.40 -22.55 -29.02
C LYS A 124 -0.20 -22.19 -30.37
N THR A 125 -0.13 -20.92 -30.78
CA THR A 125 -0.56 -20.48 -32.11
C THR A 125 0.30 -21.11 -33.19
N GLN A 126 1.63 -21.16 -33.02
CA GLN A 126 2.54 -21.82 -33.95
C GLN A 126 2.20 -23.30 -34.12
N ALA A 127 2.02 -24.02 -33.01
CA ALA A 127 1.64 -25.44 -33.05
C ALA A 127 0.29 -25.66 -33.75
N THR A 128 -0.69 -24.78 -33.51
CA THR A 128 -2.01 -24.84 -34.16
C THR A 128 -1.91 -24.57 -35.66
N ILE A 129 -1.10 -23.59 -36.07
CA ILE A 129 -0.85 -23.27 -37.49
C ILE A 129 -0.18 -24.46 -38.18
N ASP A 130 0.80 -25.09 -37.55
CA ASP A 130 1.50 -26.23 -38.13
C ASP A 130 0.57 -27.44 -38.30
N GLN A 131 -0.31 -27.71 -37.31
CA GLN A 131 -1.36 -28.72 -37.44
C GLN A 131 -2.36 -28.39 -38.55
N GLN A 132 -2.82 -27.15 -38.64
CA GLN A 132 -3.72 -26.72 -39.71
C GLN A 132 -3.07 -26.83 -41.09
N ARG A 133 -1.78 -26.48 -41.21
CA ARG A 133 -1.02 -26.62 -42.45
C ARG A 133 -0.95 -28.08 -42.88
N GLN A 134 -0.62 -29.00 -41.98
CA GLN A 134 -0.58 -30.43 -42.28
C GLN A 134 -1.94 -30.96 -42.74
N LEU A 135 -3.02 -30.61 -42.04
CA LEU A 135 -4.38 -31.01 -42.39
C LEU A 135 -4.80 -30.45 -43.75
N MET A 136 -4.48 -29.18 -44.02
CA MET A 136 -4.77 -28.53 -45.30
C MET A 136 -3.97 -29.16 -46.45
N THR A 137 -2.70 -29.49 -46.24
CA THR A 137 -1.88 -30.21 -47.22
C THR A 137 -2.48 -31.58 -47.54
N GLN A 138 -2.92 -32.32 -46.52
CA GLN A 138 -3.56 -33.62 -46.72
C GLN A 138 -4.87 -33.47 -47.53
N GLN A 139 -5.74 -32.55 -47.11
CA GLN A 139 -7.01 -32.29 -47.82
C GLN A 139 -6.79 -31.85 -49.27
N LEU A 140 -5.79 -30.99 -49.52
CA LEU A 140 -5.46 -30.54 -50.86
C LEU A 140 -4.94 -31.70 -51.73
N SER A 141 -4.10 -32.57 -51.17
CA SER A 141 -3.61 -33.78 -51.84
C SER A 141 -4.75 -34.75 -52.19
N ASP A 142 -5.68 -34.95 -51.26
CA ASP A 142 -6.85 -35.82 -51.45
C ASP A 142 -7.79 -35.25 -52.52
N GLN A 143 -8.07 -33.94 -52.47
CA GLN A 143 -8.88 -33.25 -53.50
C GLN A 143 -8.21 -33.29 -54.87
N PHE A 144 -6.90 -33.06 -54.94
CA PHE A 144 -6.15 -33.13 -56.19
C PHE A 144 -6.20 -34.54 -56.79
N SER A 145 -6.06 -35.57 -55.97
CA SER A 145 -6.15 -36.98 -56.40
C SER A 145 -7.56 -37.35 -56.87
N ALA A 146 -8.58 -36.89 -56.16
CA ALA A 146 -9.98 -37.07 -56.54
C ALA A 146 -10.29 -36.37 -57.87
N GLU A 147 -9.85 -35.12 -58.04
CA GLU A 147 -10.06 -34.34 -59.27
C GLU A 147 -9.28 -34.95 -60.45
N LYS A 148 -8.02 -35.38 -60.24
CA LYS A 148 -7.25 -36.11 -61.26
C LYS A 148 -8.01 -37.36 -61.71
N THR A 149 -8.57 -38.11 -60.77
CA THR A 149 -9.35 -39.32 -61.07
C THR A 149 -10.62 -38.98 -61.84
N HIS A 150 -11.36 -37.94 -61.44
CA HIS A 150 -12.54 -37.47 -62.16
C HIS A 150 -12.21 -36.98 -63.58
N MET A 151 -11.09 -36.25 -63.74
CA MET A 151 -10.64 -35.76 -65.05
C MET A 151 -10.25 -36.91 -65.97
N ILE A 152 -9.49 -37.90 -65.47
CA ILE A 152 -9.15 -39.12 -66.20
C ILE A 152 -10.42 -39.88 -66.60
N SER A 153 -11.36 -40.09 -65.67
CA SER A 153 -12.61 -40.80 -65.98
C SER A 153 -13.46 -40.07 -67.04
N ARG A 154 -13.51 -38.73 -67.01
CA ARG A 154 -14.19 -37.96 -68.07
C ARG A 154 -13.47 -38.09 -69.40
N PHE A 155 -12.14 -38.04 -69.41
CA PHE A 155 -11.35 -38.28 -70.62
C PHE A 155 -11.60 -39.68 -71.17
N GLU A 156 -11.57 -40.72 -70.33
CA GLU A 156 -11.83 -42.11 -70.70
C GLU A 156 -13.22 -42.33 -71.33
N ASN A 157 -14.24 -41.62 -70.82
CA ASN A 157 -15.61 -41.71 -71.31
C ASN A 157 -15.81 -40.97 -72.64
N HIS A 158 -15.05 -39.90 -72.88
CA HIS A 158 -15.16 -39.06 -74.08
C HIS A 158 -13.97 -39.21 -75.03
N MET A 159 -13.10 -40.21 -74.83
CA MET A 159 -11.81 -40.31 -75.54
C MET A 159 -11.99 -40.35 -77.05
N ALA A 160 -13.01 -41.08 -77.53
CA ALA A 160 -13.34 -41.15 -78.95
C ALA A 160 -13.76 -39.79 -79.53
N ASP A 161 -14.62 -39.05 -78.81
CA ASP A 161 -15.10 -37.73 -79.23
C ASP A 161 -13.99 -36.68 -79.20
N VAL A 162 -13.15 -36.72 -78.16
CA VAL A 162 -12.00 -35.82 -77.98
C VAL A 162 -10.99 -36.04 -79.11
N VAL A 163 -10.59 -37.29 -79.36
CA VAL A 163 -9.64 -37.61 -80.44
C VAL A 163 -10.24 -37.28 -81.80
N ASN A 164 -11.51 -37.63 -82.05
CA ASN A 164 -12.20 -37.30 -83.28
C ASN A 164 -12.21 -35.78 -83.53
N HIS A 165 -12.53 -34.97 -82.52
CA HIS A 165 -12.51 -33.50 -82.62
C HIS A 165 -11.12 -32.96 -82.99
N TYR A 166 -10.06 -33.44 -82.33
CA TYR A 166 -8.70 -32.99 -82.61
C TYR A 166 -8.18 -33.46 -83.99
N ILE A 167 -8.50 -34.67 -84.43
CA ILE A 167 -8.13 -35.17 -85.77
C ILE A 167 -8.85 -34.37 -86.87
N MET A 168 -10.16 -34.17 -86.73
CA MET A 168 -10.96 -33.36 -87.67
C MET A 168 -10.46 -31.91 -87.75
N THR A 169 -10.08 -31.32 -86.61
CA THR A 169 -9.58 -29.94 -86.55
C THR A 169 -8.16 -29.82 -87.12
N ALA A 170 -7.29 -30.80 -86.86
CA ALA A 170 -5.90 -30.79 -87.32
C ALA A 170 -5.75 -31.08 -88.82
N ILE A 171 -6.64 -31.91 -89.40
CA ILE A 171 -6.54 -32.35 -90.80
C ILE A 171 -7.44 -31.52 -91.73
N GLY A 172 -8.39 -30.75 -91.17
CA GLY A 172 -9.06 -29.61 -91.82
C GLY A 172 -9.51 -29.81 -93.27
N ASN A 173 -10.78 -30.20 -93.48
CA ASN A 173 -11.56 -30.10 -94.74
C ASN A 173 -10.96 -30.63 -96.06
N GLN A 174 -9.73 -31.14 -96.10
CA GLN A 174 -9.02 -31.44 -97.36
C GLN A 174 -8.75 -32.93 -97.60
N ILE A 175 -8.98 -33.79 -96.60
CA ILE A 175 -8.79 -35.24 -96.73
C ILE A 175 -9.94 -35.96 -96.00
N ASP A 176 -10.73 -36.75 -96.74
CA ASP A 176 -11.75 -37.63 -96.16
C ASP A 176 -11.07 -38.86 -95.55
N LEU A 177 -10.88 -38.83 -94.24
CA LEU A 177 -10.28 -39.91 -93.46
C LEU A 177 -11.32 -40.75 -92.74
N SER A 178 -12.60 -40.65 -93.09
CA SER A 178 -13.69 -41.32 -92.36
C SER A 178 -13.43 -42.82 -92.16
N ASP A 179 -12.93 -43.50 -93.20
CA ASP A 179 -12.60 -44.94 -93.16
C ASP A 179 -11.34 -45.25 -92.33
N GLN A 180 -10.36 -44.34 -92.28
CA GLN A 180 -9.14 -44.50 -91.49
C GLN A 180 -9.34 -44.11 -90.03
N LEU A 181 -10.25 -43.17 -89.75
CA LEU A 181 -10.65 -42.75 -88.41
C LEU A 181 -11.32 -43.89 -87.65
N GLU A 182 -12.14 -44.70 -88.31
CA GLU A 182 -12.76 -45.87 -87.68
C GLU A 182 -11.71 -46.90 -87.22
N PHE A 183 -10.68 -47.13 -88.04
CA PHE A 183 -9.55 -47.98 -87.68
C PHE A 183 -8.72 -47.40 -86.53
N ILE A 184 -8.39 -46.10 -86.58
CA ILE A 184 -7.66 -45.40 -85.51
C ILE A 184 -8.44 -45.39 -84.19
N LEU A 185 -9.76 -45.16 -84.23
CA LEU A 185 -10.62 -45.18 -83.05
C LEU A 185 -10.75 -46.59 -82.45
N LYS A 186 -10.71 -47.63 -83.28
CA LYS A 186 -10.67 -49.02 -82.84
C LYS A 186 -9.34 -49.35 -82.16
N ASP A 187 -8.22 -49.01 -82.78
CA ASP A 187 -6.89 -49.22 -82.19
C ASP A 187 -6.71 -48.43 -80.88
N LEU A 188 -7.23 -47.22 -80.80
CA LEU A 188 -7.25 -46.43 -79.55
C LEU A 188 -8.14 -47.04 -78.46
N LYS A 189 -9.27 -47.65 -78.83
CA LYS A 189 -10.11 -48.40 -77.89
C LYS A 189 -9.40 -49.64 -77.38
N ASP A 190 -8.74 -50.36 -78.27
CA ASP A 190 -8.04 -51.61 -77.96
C ASP A 190 -6.80 -51.36 -77.08
N ASN A 191 -6.17 -50.17 -77.19
CA ASN A 191 -5.04 -49.75 -76.37
C ASN A 191 -5.42 -48.78 -75.22
N LYS A 192 -6.71 -48.62 -74.92
CA LYS A 192 -7.22 -47.66 -73.92
C LYS A 192 -6.56 -47.83 -72.55
N GLU A 193 -6.37 -49.07 -72.11
CA GLU A 193 -5.79 -49.39 -70.79
C GLU A 193 -4.34 -48.92 -70.67
N ALA A 194 -3.53 -49.11 -71.72
CA ALA A 194 -2.13 -48.67 -71.76
C ALA A 194 -2.02 -47.13 -71.73
N ILE A 195 -2.89 -46.44 -72.47
CA ILE A 195 -2.92 -44.96 -72.50
C ILE A 195 -3.29 -44.39 -71.12
N ILE A 196 -4.23 -45.03 -70.41
CA ILE A 196 -4.61 -44.62 -69.05
C ILE A 196 -3.44 -44.82 -68.07
N GLU A 197 -2.71 -45.92 -68.21
CA GLU A 197 -1.55 -46.21 -67.37
C GLU A 197 -0.43 -45.19 -67.58
N ASP A 198 -0.16 -44.80 -68.83
CA ASP A 198 0.80 -43.74 -69.15
C ASP A 198 0.38 -42.37 -68.57
N ILE A 199 -0.89 -42.00 -68.68
CA ILE A 199 -1.42 -40.74 -68.11
C ILE A 199 -1.38 -40.74 -66.58
N LYS A 200 -1.63 -41.90 -65.94
CA LYS A 200 -1.54 -42.03 -64.48
C LYS A 200 -0.10 -41.85 -63.99
N ASN A 201 0.86 -42.40 -64.73
CA ASN A 201 2.29 -42.39 -64.42
C ASN A 201 3.01 -41.10 -64.86
N GLY A 202 2.37 -40.26 -65.66
CA GLY A 202 2.84 -38.90 -65.97
C GLY A 202 3.97 -38.83 -67.00
N ALA A 203 3.90 -39.67 -68.05
CA ALA A 203 4.74 -39.53 -69.24
C ALA A 203 4.39 -38.28 -70.06
#